data_AF-A0A969ERF4-F1
#
_entry.id   AF-A0A969ERF4-F1
#
_cell.length_a   1.000
_cell.length_b   1.000
_cell.length_c   1.000
_cell.angle_alpha   90.00
_cell.angle_beta   90.00
_cell.angle_gamma   90.00
#
_symmetry.space_group_name_H-M   'P 1'
#
loop_
_entity.id
_entity.type
_entity.pdbx_description
1 polymer ?
#
loop_
_entity_poly.entity_id
_entity_poly.type
_entity_poly.pdbx_seq_one_letter_code
_entity_poly.pdbx_strand_id
1 'polypeptide(L)'
;MNILPAVAFLDDRFQVLPPDDAILDGIGQVCARAGVAPGEVTMVIHGTTLATNALIERRGAKTALITTKGFRDVIEMRTESRFEQYDLNLVLP
;
A
#
# COMPACT_ATOMS: atom_id res chain seq x y z
N MET A 1 -3.91 -0.64 -26.23
CA MET A 1 -3.33 -1.56 -25.22
C MET A 1 -4.13 -1.33 -23.94
N ASN A 2 -5.18 -2.13 -23.74
CA ASN A 2 -6.22 -1.87 -22.76
C ASN A 2 -5.86 -2.58 -21.43
N ILE A 3 -5.53 -1.81 -20.40
CA ILE A 3 -5.22 -2.35 -19.07
C ILE A 3 -6.57 -2.47 -18.34
N LEU A 4 -7.03 -3.71 -18.19
CA LEU A 4 -8.23 -4.06 -17.41
C LEU A 4 -8.08 -3.60 -15.94
N PRO A 5 -9.16 -3.17 -15.26
CA PRO A 5 -9.09 -2.87 -13.83
C PRO A 5 -8.94 -4.17 -13.04
N ALA A 6 -7.92 -4.24 -12.18
CA ALA A 6 -7.66 -5.36 -11.28
C ALA A 6 -8.60 -5.37 -10.06
N VAL A 7 -9.90 -5.20 -10.30
CA VAL A 7 -10.97 -5.67 -9.41
C VAL A 7 -11.71 -6.74 -10.21
N ALA A 8 -11.04 -7.88 -10.38
CA ALA A 8 -11.72 -9.09 -10.78
C ALA A 8 -12.52 -9.57 -9.56
N PHE A 9 -13.83 -9.36 -9.63
CA PHE A 9 -14.81 -10.14 -8.88
C PHE A 9 -14.46 -11.62 -9.04
N LEU A 10 -14.04 -12.26 -7.94
CA LEU A 10 -13.84 -13.70 -7.86
C LEU A 10 -15.16 -14.33 -7.38
N ASP A 11 -15.85 -15.01 -8.31
CA ASP A 11 -17.05 -15.85 -8.16
C ASP A 11 -18.31 -15.15 -7.61
N ASP A 12 -19.44 -15.25 -8.32
CA ASP A 12 -20.80 -14.79 -7.96
C ASP A 12 -21.37 -15.53 -6.71
N ARG A 13 -20.51 -16.11 -5.87
CA ARG A 13 -20.87 -16.87 -4.66
C ARG A 13 -20.23 -16.34 -3.37
N PHE A 14 -19.53 -15.21 -3.40
CA PHE A 14 -19.01 -14.58 -2.20
C PHE A 14 -19.57 -13.16 -2.03
N GLN A 15 -20.37 -12.95 -0.98
CA GLN A 15 -20.98 -11.67 -0.62
C GLN A 15 -19.95 -10.53 -0.60
N VAL A 16 -20.28 -9.41 -1.25
CA VAL A 16 -19.48 -8.18 -1.29
C VAL A 16 -19.62 -7.45 0.06
N LEU A 17 -18.96 -7.99 1.06
CA LEU A 17 -18.72 -7.31 2.32
C LEU A 17 -17.64 -6.22 2.11
N PRO A 18 -17.76 -5.04 2.73
CA PRO A 18 -16.63 -4.14 2.89
C PRO A 18 -15.38 -4.92 3.34
N PRO A 19 -14.15 -4.53 2.91
CA PRO A 19 -12.94 -5.33 3.16
C PRO A 19 -12.76 -5.74 4.63
N ASP A 20 -13.15 -4.84 5.55
CA ASP A 20 -13.06 -5.04 6.99
C ASP A 20 -14.00 -6.15 7.49
N ASP A 21 -15.22 -6.22 6.94
CA ASP A 21 -16.22 -7.21 7.31
C ASP A 21 -15.84 -8.62 6.81
N ALA A 22 -15.22 -8.71 5.63
CA ALA A 22 -14.74 -9.99 5.09
C ALA A 22 -13.62 -10.60 5.94
N ILE A 23 -12.77 -9.76 6.55
CA ILE A 23 -11.69 -10.21 7.44
C ILE A 23 -12.29 -10.75 8.75
N LEU A 24 -13.27 -10.06 9.32
CA LEU A 24 -13.95 -10.49 10.55
C LEU A 24 -14.64 -11.85 10.36
N ASP A 25 -15.34 -12.03 9.24
CA ASP A 25 -15.96 -13.31 8.91
C ASP A 25 -14.92 -14.42 8.74
N GLY A 26 -13.82 -14.16 8.02
CA GLY A 26 -12.72 -15.09 7.84
C GLY A 26 -12.08 -15.52 9.17
N ILE A 27 -11.85 -14.58 10.09
CA ILE A 27 -11.34 -14.88 11.44
C ILE A 27 -12.33 -15.77 12.19
N GLY A 28 -13.63 -15.46 12.13
CA GLY A 28 -14.69 -16.27 12.73
C GLY A 28 -14.69 -17.72 12.22
N GLN A 29 -14.59 -17.90 10.90
CA GLN A 29 -14.52 -19.22 10.28
C GLN A 29 -13.27 -20.02 10.71
N VAL A 30 -12.10 -19.37 10.80
CA VAL A 30 -10.86 -20.03 11.23
C VAL A 30 -10.93 -20.41 12.71
N CYS A 31 -11.43 -19.52 13.57
CA CYS A 31 -11.62 -19.83 14.99
C CYS A 31 -12.57 -21.02 15.19
N ALA A 32 -13.70 -21.04 14.47
CA ALA A 32 -14.65 -22.14 14.50
C ALA A 32 -14.03 -23.48 14.05
N ARG A 33 -13.20 -23.46 13.00
CA ARG A 33 -12.48 -24.67 12.52
C ARG A 33 -11.42 -25.16 13.49
N ALA A 34 -10.75 -24.24 14.18
CA ALA A 34 -9.72 -24.56 15.16
C ALA A 34 -10.29 -24.90 16.56
N GLY A 35 -11.59 -24.68 16.79
CA GLY A 35 -12.24 -24.92 18.07
C GLY A 35 -11.79 -23.96 19.18
N VAL A 36 -11.23 -22.81 18.81
CA VAL A 36 -10.77 -21.78 19.75
C VAL A 36 -11.77 -20.64 19.82
N ALA A 37 -11.98 -20.09 21.01
CA ALA A 37 -12.75 -18.87 21.16
C ALA A 37 -11.95 -17.68 20.59
N PRO A 38 -12.59 -16.68 19.94
CA PRO A 38 -11.88 -15.51 19.43
C PRO A 38 -11.06 -14.77 20.50
N GLY A 39 -11.50 -14.80 21.76
CA GLY A 39 -10.77 -14.20 22.89
C GLY A 39 -9.46 -14.90 23.27
N GLU A 40 -9.20 -16.10 22.75
CA GLU A 40 -7.94 -16.83 22.93
C GLU A 40 -6.88 -16.44 21.88
N VAL A 41 -7.27 -15.70 20.84
CA VAL A 41 -6.35 -15.19 19.82
C VAL A 41 -5.61 -13.98 20.37
N THR A 42 -4.31 -14.15 20.62
CA THR A 42 -3.45 -13.10 21.22
C THR A 42 -2.86 -12.15 20.20
N MET A 43 -2.84 -12.51 18.91
CA MET A 43 -2.28 -11.71 17.84
C MET A 43 -2.98 -11.97 16.51
N VAL A 44 -3.31 -10.88 15.80
CA VAL A 44 -3.80 -10.92 14.42
C VAL A 44 -2.89 -10.02 13.59
N ILE A 45 -2.36 -10.55 12.49
CA ILE A 45 -1.58 -9.79 11.52
C ILE A 45 -2.42 -9.68 10.26
N HIS A 46 -2.88 -8.47 9.95
CA HIS A 46 -3.63 -8.18 8.74
C HIS A 46 -2.74 -7.47 7.71
N GLY A 47 -2.47 -8.13 6.59
CA GLY A 47 -1.83 -7.53 5.43
C GLY A 47 -2.87 -7.25 4.35
N THR A 48 -2.89 -6.02 3.83
CA THR A 48 -3.77 -5.61 2.72
C THR A 48 -3.00 -4.83 1.66
N THR A 49 -3.46 -4.92 0.43
CA THR A 49 -2.95 -4.14 -0.71
C THR A 49 -3.69 -2.82 -0.91
N LEU A 50 -4.68 -2.50 -0.07
CA LEU A 50 -5.51 -1.28 -0.20
C LEU A 50 -4.66 -0.02 -0.35
N ALA A 51 -3.64 0.15 0.50
CA ALA A 51 -2.75 1.31 0.46
C ALA A 51 -1.94 1.38 -0.84
N THR A 52 -1.39 0.25 -1.30
CA THR A 52 -0.61 0.17 -2.53
C THR A 52 -1.48 0.46 -3.76
N ASN A 53 -2.69 -0.11 -3.81
CA ASN A 53 -3.62 0.12 -4.91
C ASN A 53 -4.11 1.56 -4.94
N ALA A 54 -4.43 2.13 -3.77
CA ALA A 54 -4.80 3.55 -3.66
C ALA A 54 -3.69 4.47 -4.16
N LEU A 55 -2.42 4.13 -3.90
CA LEU A 55 -1.27 4.88 -4.41
C LEU A 55 -1.13 4.77 -5.94
N ILE A 56 -1.22 3.56 -6.50
CA ILE A 56 -1.11 3.30 -7.94
C ILE A 56 -2.23 4.02 -8.71
N GLU A 57 -3.45 3.95 -8.20
CA GLU A 57 -4.64 4.53 -8.84
C GLU A 57 -4.83 6.01 -8.49
N ARG A 58 -3.91 6.60 -7.70
CA ARG A 58 -3.97 8.00 -7.24
C ARG A 58 -5.29 8.33 -6.51
N ARG A 59 -5.86 7.37 -5.80
CA ARG A 59 -7.09 7.49 -5.01
C ARG A 59 -6.78 7.76 -3.53
N GLY A 60 -6.08 8.85 -3.27
CA GLY A 60 -5.73 9.31 -1.92
C GLY A 60 -6.54 10.53 -1.47
N ALA A 61 -6.39 10.91 -0.20
CA ALA A 61 -6.91 12.19 0.29
C ALA A 61 -6.16 13.38 -0.34
N LYS A 62 -6.81 14.54 -0.43
CA LYS A 62 -6.12 15.79 -0.80
C LYS A 62 -5.14 16.16 0.30
N THR A 63 -3.86 16.31 -0.06
CA THR A 63 -2.75 16.62 0.86
C THR A 63 -1.98 17.87 0.40
N ALA A 64 -1.16 18.42 1.29
CA ALA A 64 -0.27 19.54 1.01
C ALA A 64 1.11 19.29 1.61
N LEU A 65 2.15 19.78 0.94
CA LEU A 65 3.54 19.75 1.42
C LEU A 65 3.93 21.14 1.93
N ILE A 66 4.30 21.24 3.21
CA ILE A 66 4.84 22.47 3.81
C ILE A 66 6.37 22.39 3.74
N THR A 67 6.99 23.44 3.20
CA THR A 67 8.44 23.52 3.00
C THR A 67 8.99 24.83 3.52
N THR A 68 10.29 24.88 3.79
CA THR A 68 11.01 26.13 4.03
C THR A 68 11.05 26.96 2.75
N LYS A 69 11.22 28.29 2.88
CA LYS A 69 11.33 29.19 1.74
C LYS A 69 12.48 28.73 0.83
N GLY A 70 12.18 28.47 -0.44
CA GLY A 70 13.15 28.02 -1.44
C GLY A 70 13.19 26.51 -1.69
N PHE A 71 12.36 25.68 -1.03
CA PHE A 71 12.40 24.21 -1.14
C PHE A 71 11.08 23.58 -1.65
N ARG A 72 10.29 24.33 -2.42
CA ARG A 72 8.97 23.86 -2.90
C ARG A 72 9.06 22.66 -3.85
N ASP A 73 10.16 22.56 -4.58
CA ASP A 73 10.44 21.68 -5.70
C ASP A 73 11.21 20.40 -5.32
N VAL A 74 11.49 20.18 -4.04
CA VAL A 74 12.28 19.02 -3.55
C VAL A 74 11.73 17.66 -4.03
N ILE A 75 10.41 17.48 -4.07
CA ILE A 75 9.81 16.21 -4.54
C ILE A 75 10.02 16.00 -6.05
N GLU A 76 10.05 17.07 -6.84
CA GLU A 76 10.27 17.00 -8.28
C GLU A 76 11.75 16.75 -8.60
N MET A 77 12.64 17.47 -7.92
CA MET A 77 14.09 17.31 -8.03
C MET A 77 14.54 15.91 -7.62
N ARG A 78 13.79 15.25 -6.71
CA ARG A 78 14.15 13.97 -6.10
C ARG A 78 15.52 14.06 -5.40
N THR A 79 16.00 12.94 -4.90
CA THR A 79 17.38 12.83 -4.40
C THR A 79 18.28 12.49 -5.58
N GLU A 80 19.17 13.40 -5.94
CA GLU A 80 20.22 13.13 -6.91
C GLU A 80 21.36 12.40 -6.19
N SER A 81 21.48 11.08 -6.40
CA SER A 81 22.64 10.31 -5.93
C SER A 81 23.65 10.24 -7.06
N ARG A 82 24.55 11.24 -7.16
CA ARG A 82 25.72 11.13 -8.03
C ARG A 82 26.80 10.35 -7.30
N PHE A 83 27.21 9.22 -7.86
CA PHE A 83 28.47 8.59 -7.48
C PHE A 83 29.59 9.61 -7.77
N GLU A 84 30.45 9.89 -6.79
CA GLU A 84 31.65 10.74 -6.94
C GLU A 84 31.39 12.24 -7.21
N GLN A 85 30.39 12.83 -6.57
CA GLN A 85 30.05 14.27 -6.71
C GLN A 85 31.21 15.24 -6.35
N TYR A 86 32.24 14.76 -5.65
CA TYR A 86 33.42 15.54 -5.27
C TYR A 86 34.73 15.04 -5.88
N ASP A 87 34.70 14.08 -6.81
CA ASP A 87 35.92 13.66 -7.50
C ASP A 87 36.27 14.65 -8.61
N LEU A 88 37.25 15.51 -8.33
CA LEU A 88 37.81 16.47 -9.29
C LEU A 88 38.53 15.79 -10.46
N ASN A 89 38.84 14.49 -10.35
CA ASN A 89 39.56 13.71 -11.34
C ASN A 89 38.66 12.70 -12.08
N LEU A 90 37.32 12.84 -11.99
CA LEU A 90 36.38 11.92 -12.64
C LEU A 90 36.64 11.84 -14.16
N VAL A 91 37.00 10.65 -14.65
CA VAL A 91 37.13 10.35 -16.08
C VAL A 91 35.87 9.60 -16.53
N LEU A 92 35.06 10.25 -17.36
CA LEU A 92 33.89 9.62 -17.97
C LEU A 92 34.33 8.60 -19.05
N PRO A 93 33.63 7.46 -19.19
CA PRO A 93 33.92 6.45 -20.21
C PRO A 93 33.69 6.94 -21.64
#